data_AF-A0A4Q6CJP7-F1
#
_entry.id   AF-A0A4Q6CJP7-F1
#
_cell.length_a   1.000
_cell.length_b   1.000
_cell.length_c   1.000
_cell.angle_alpha   90.00
_cell.angle_beta   90.00
_cell.angle_gamma   90.00
#
_symmetry.space_group_name_H-M   'P 1'
#
loop_
_entity.id
_entity.type
_entity.pdbx_description
1 polymer ?
#
loop_
_entity_poly.entity_id
_entity_poly.type
_entity_poly.pdbx_seq_one_letter_code
_entity_poly.pdbx_strand_id
1 'polypeptide(L)'
;MRLYLKLLSVLYVGGAALHLLDVFGARLDFATMSPIWKVWIGYLLVADTAAAIGLWRGKPWGVNLFLLIAVSQLIAYLSFKSIFGDQQFLVIFHFVTIGTYLGLVAYSRLRTS
;
A
#
# COMPACT_ATOMS: atom_id res chain seq x y z
N MET A 1 -5.65 -4.13 -17.66
CA MET A 1 -6.11 -3.94 -16.26
C MET A 1 -5.93 -5.18 -15.38
N ARG A 2 -6.49 -6.35 -15.72
CA ARG A 2 -6.45 -7.54 -14.85
C ARG A 2 -5.05 -8.01 -14.43
N LEU A 3 -4.09 -8.05 -15.37
CA LEU A 3 -2.70 -8.43 -15.06
C LEU A 3 -2.06 -7.45 -14.07
N TYR A 4 -2.20 -6.14 -14.32
CA TYR A 4 -1.70 -5.10 -13.43
C TYR A 4 -2.21 -5.26 -12.00
N LEU A 5 -3.52 -5.48 -11.81
CA LEU A 5 -4.08 -5.68 -10.46
C LEU A 5 -3.54 -6.94 -9.76
N LYS A 6 -3.24 -8.01 -10.51
CA LYS A 6 -2.60 -9.20 -9.94
C LYS A 6 -1.15 -8.94 -9.53
N LEU A 7 -0.38 -8.22 -10.35
CA LEU A 7 0.99 -7.84 -10.00
C LEU A 7 1.00 -6.92 -8.76
N LEU A 8 0.10 -5.94 -8.73
CA LEU A 8 -0.07 -5.05 -7.58
C LEU A 8 -0.47 -5.82 -6.33
N SER A 9 -1.37 -6.80 -6.45
CA SER A 9 -1.74 -7.69 -5.35
C SER A 9 -0.53 -8.39 -4.73
N VAL A 10 0.38 -8.95 -5.55
CA VAL A 10 1.61 -9.60 -5.07
C VAL A 10 2.50 -8.63 -4.29
N LEU A 11 2.63 -7.39 -4.77
CA LEU A 11 3.39 -6.35 -4.07
C LEU A 11 2.79 -6.03 -2.70
N TYR A 12 1.45 -5.96 -2.61
CA TYR A 12 0.73 -5.77 -1.35
C TYR A 12 0.84 -6.97 -0.40
N VAL A 13 0.90 -8.21 -0.91
CA VAL A 13 1.27 -9.37 -0.08
C VAL A 13 2.66 -9.20 0.52
N GLY A 14 3.62 -8.70 -0.28
CA GLY A 14 4.97 -8.38 0.21
C GLY A 14 4.95 -7.35 1.33
N GLY A 15 4.20 -6.25 1.18
CA GLY A 15 4.01 -5.23 2.21
C GLY A 15 3.41 -5.81 3.50
N ALA A 16 2.30 -6.55 3.39
CA ALA A 16 1.67 -7.22 4.52
C ALA A 16 2.63 -8.19 5.24
N ALA A 17 3.42 -8.96 4.49
CA ALA A 17 4.41 -9.87 5.07
C ALA A 17 5.50 -9.11 5.85
N LEU A 18 5.98 -7.97 5.36
CA LEU A 18 6.94 -7.14 6.10
C LEU A 18 6.34 -6.60 7.40
N HIS A 19 5.10 -6.13 7.37
CA HIS A 19 4.41 -5.67 8.59
C HIS A 19 4.12 -6.80 9.58
N LEU A 20 3.85 -8.01 9.09
CA LEU A 20 3.73 -9.18 9.93
C LEU A 20 5.07 -9.49 10.64
N LEU A 21 6.18 -9.44 9.91
CA LEU A 21 7.52 -9.60 10.48
C LEU A 21 7.84 -8.53 11.51
N ASP A 22 7.39 -7.29 11.30
CA ASP A 22 7.53 -6.21 12.30
C ASP A 22 6.78 -6.58 13.58
N VAL A 23 5.50 -6.95 13.48
CA VAL A 23 4.67 -7.31 14.64
C VAL A 23 5.29 -8.42 15.48
N PHE A 24 5.94 -9.41 14.83
CA PHE A 24 6.64 -10.50 15.52
C PHE A 24 8.05 -10.14 16.01
N GLY A 25 8.52 -8.91 15.82
CA GLY A 25 9.86 -8.50 16.23
C GLY A 25 10.98 -9.05 15.33
N ALA A 26 10.66 -9.65 14.19
CA ALA A 26 11.62 -10.34 13.33
C ALA A 26 12.37 -9.40 12.36
N ARG A 27 11.82 -8.22 12.08
CA ARG A 27 12.44 -7.19 11.23
C ARG A 27 12.72 -5.89 11.98
N LEU A 28 11.75 -5.43 12.76
CA LEU A 28 11.86 -4.25 13.61
C LEU A 28 11.41 -4.62 15.03
N ASP A 29 11.98 -3.98 16.05
CA ASP A 29 11.60 -4.23 17.44
C ASP A 29 10.27 -3.52 17.77
N PHE A 30 9.16 -4.14 17.38
CA PHE A 30 7.81 -3.60 17.57
C PHE A 30 7.46 -3.40 19.04
N ALA A 31 8.03 -4.18 19.97
CA ALA A 31 7.71 -4.07 21.39
C ALA A 31 8.13 -2.71 21.97
N THR A 32 9.27 -2.17 21.52
CA THR A 32 9.84 -0.90 22.00
C THR A 32 9.39 0.31 21.19
N MET A 33 8.66 0.12 20.08
CA MET A 33 8.14 1.22 19.27
C MET A 33 7.13 2.10 20.02
N SER A 34 7.08 3.37 19.59
CA SER A 34 6.08 4.33 20.03
C SER A 34 4.66 3.87 19.66
N PRO A 35 3.62 4.30 20.41
CA PRO A 35 2.25 3.91 20.13
C PRO A 35 1.80 4.23 18.70
N ILE A 36 2.24 5.35 18.14
CA ILE A 36 1.89 5.74 16.76
C ILE A 36 2.41 4.75 15.72
N TRP A 37 3.64 4.26 15.87
CA TRP A 37 4.22 3.24 14.98
C TRP A 37 3.52 1.90 15.11
N LYS A 38 3.15 1.50 16.33
CA LYS A 38 2.39 0.27 16.57
C LYS A 38 1.04 0.27 15.87
N VAL A 39 0.30 1.37 16.01
CA VAL A 39 -0.99 1.56 15.33
C VAL A 39 -0.81 1.62 13.83
N TRP A 40 0.21 2.34 13.34
CA TRP A 40 0.48 2.47 11.91
C TRP A 40 0.78 1.13 11.24
N ILE A 41 1.68 0.33 11.83
CA ILE A 41 2.01 -1.02 11.33
C ILE A 41 0.79 -1.94 11.39
N GLY A 42 0.00 -1.90 12.48
CA GLY A 42 -1.22 -2.69 12.60
C GLY A 42 -2.27 -2.34 11.53
N TYR A 43 -2.48 -1.04 11.28
CA TYR A 43 -3.33 -0.55 10.20
C TYR A 43 -2.84 -1.06 8.84
N LEU A 44 -1.56 -0.91 8.53
CA LEU A 44 -0.99 -1.32 7.25
C LEU A 44 -1.03 -2.83 7.06
N LEU A 45 -0.74 -3.63 8.08
CA LEU A 45 -0.84 -5.09 8.02
C LEU A 45 -2.23 -5.54 7.58
N VAL A 46 -3.27 -5.02 8.21
CA VAL A 46 -4.66 -5.37 7.90
C VAL A 46 -5.07 -4.83 6.53
N ALA A 47 -4.77 -3.56 6.27
CA ALA A 47 -5.16 -2.89 5.03
C ALA A 47 -4.47 -3.51 3.81
N ASP A 48 -3.17 -3.79 3.90
CA ASP A 48 -2.41 -4.40 2.81
C ASP A 48 -2.89 -5.82 2.51
N THR A 49 -3.17 -6.60 3.55
CA THR A 49 -3.72 -7.96 3.41
C THR A 49 -5.08 -7.92 2.69
N ALA A 50 -5.98 -7.04 3.13
CA ALA A 50 -7.28 -6.88 2.52
C ALA A 50 -7.15 -6.39 1.06
N ALA A 51 -6.33 -5.35 0.81
CA ALA A 51 -6.07 -4.84 -0.53
C ALA A 51 -5.54 -5.95 -1.45
N ALA A 52 -4.55 -6.72 -1.00
CA ALA A 52 -4.01 -7.85 -1.75
C ALA A 52 -5.09 -8.84 -2.19
N ILE A 53 -5.97 -9.26 -1.27
CA ILE A 53 -7.07 -10.19 -1.56
C ILE A 53 -8.04 -9.57 -2.58
N GLY A 54 -8.45 -8.32 -2.37
CA GLY A 54 -9.40 -7.63 -3.23
C GLY A 54 -8.88 -7.44 -4.64
N LEU A 55 -7.61 -7.02 -4.76
CA LEU A 55 -6.91 -6.83 -6.03
C LEU A 55 -6.76 -8.16 -6.79
N TRP A 56 -6.35 -9.24 -6.12
CA TRP A 56 -6.21 -10.56 -6.73
C TRP A 56 -7.53 -11.05 -7.34
N ARG A 57 -8.62 -10.85 -6.59
CA ARG A 57 -9.98 -11.23 -7.00
C ARG A 57 -10.61 -10.25 -7.98
N GLY A 58 -9.93 -9.16 -8.33
CA GLY A 58 -10.45 -8.12 -9.22
C GLY A 58 -11.70 -7.42 -8.69
N LYS A 59 -11.82 -7.27 -7.36
CA LYS A 59 -12.97 -6.64 -6.72
C LYS A 59 -12.75 -5.12 -6.59
N PRO A 60 -13.79 -4.29 -6.80
CA PRO A 60 -13.66 -2.82 -6.71
C PRO A 60 -13.13 -2.34 -5.35
N TRP A 61 -13.54 -2.98 -4.26
CA TRP A 61 -13.08 -2.62 -2.92
C TRP A 61 -11.56 -2.83 -2.72
N GLY A 62 -10.92 -3.72 -3.48
CA GLY A 62 -9.46 -3.88 -3.44
C GLY A 62 -8.73 -2.69 -4.02
N VAL A 63 -9.27 -2.10 -5.09
CA VAL A 63 -8.74 -0.85 -5.68
C VAL A 63 -8.95 0.32 -4.72
N ASN A 64 -10.11 0.41 -4.08
CA ASN A 64 -10.38 1.46 -3.10
C ASN A 64 -9.41 1.39 -1.91
N LEU A 65 -9.12 0.18 -1.40
CA LEU A 65 -8.13 -0.02 -0.34
C LEU A 65 -6.71 0.33 -0.80
N PHE A 66 -6.30 -0.10 -1.99
CA PHE A 66 -5.02 0.31 -2.59
C PHE A 66 -4.86 1.84 -2.59
N LEU A 67 -5.85 2.56 -3.11
CA LEU A 67 -5.81 4.03 -3.17
C LEU A 67 -5.80 4.65 -1.77
N LEU A 68 -6.60 4.13 -0.84
CA LEU A 68 -6.63 4.60 0.54
C LEU A 68 -5.26 4.46 1.22
N ILE A 69 -4.62 3.31 1.07
CA ILE A 69 -3.30 3.02 1.64
C ILE A 69 -2.23 3.91 0.99
N ALA A 70 -2.26 4.03 -0.34
CA ALA A 70 -1.29 4.82 -1.06
C ALA A 70 -1.37 6.30 -0.66
N VAL A 71 -2.59 6.86 -0.59
CA VAL A 71 -2.80 8.24 -0.14
C VAL A 71 -2.42 8.42 1.33
N SER A 72 -2.79 7.49 2.21
CA SER A 72 -2.45 7.60 3.64
C SER A 72 -0.94 7.55 3.86
N GLN A 73 -0.22 6.64 3.18
CA GLN A 73 1.24 6.56 3.24
C GLN A 73 1.92 7.79 2.63
N LEU A 74 1.42 8.31 1.50
CA LEU A 74 1.96 9.55 0.92
C LEU A 74 1.80 10.73 1.88
N ILE A 75 0.64 10.89 2.52
CA ILE A 75 0.41 11.92 3.54
C ILE A 75 1.36 11.71 4.72
N ALA A 76 1.44 10.48 5.25
CA ALA A 76 2.30 10.17 6.40
C ALA A 76 3.77 10.51 6.12
N TYR A 77 4.30 10.07 4.98
CA TYR A 77 5.73 10.16 4.70
C TYR A 77 6.17 11.51 4.13
N LEU A 78 5.28 12.25 3.47
CA LEU A 78 5.59 13.60 2.98
C LEU A 78 5.35 14.67 4.04
N SER A 79 4.22 14.61 4.76
CA SER A 79 3.82 15.66 5.69
C SER A 79 4.34 15.45 7.12
N PHE A 80 4.59 14.21 7.52
CA PHE A 80 4.99 13.85 8.89
C PHE A 80 6.34 13.15 8.93
N LYS A 81 7.29 13.62 8.10
CA LYS A 81 8.65 13.07 7.99
C LYS A 81 9.41 13.03 9.33
N SER A 82 9.15 13.97 10.23
CA SER A 82 9.74 13.97 11.59
C SER A 82 9.29 12.80 12.47
N ILE A 83 8.14 12.18 12.16
CA ILE A 83 7.58 11.04 12.90
C ILE A 83 7.92 9.72 12.21
N PHE A 84 7.70 9.67 10.89
CA PHE A 84 7.81 8.42 10.12
C PHE A 84 9.17 8.21 9.44
N GLY A 85 10.07 9.19 9.56
CA GLY A 85 11.37 9.18 8.93
C GLY A 85 11.29 9.33 7.41
N ASP A 86 12.43 9.15 6.75
CA ASP A 86 12.50 9.23 5.30
C ASP A 86 12.13 7.90 4.63
N GLN A 87 11.07 7.92 3.82
CA GLN A 87 10.50 6.74 3.17
C GLN A 87 10.42 6.94 1.65
N GLN A 88 11.41 7.58 1.04
CA GLN A 88 11.40 7.94 -0.39
C GLN A 88 11.05 6.77 -1.31
N PHE A 89 11.54 5.56 -1.01
CA PHE A 89 11.22 4.37 -1.77
C PHE A 89 9.70 4.11 -1.84
N LEU A 90 9.01 4.14 -0.69
CA LEU A 90 7.55 3.92 -0.62
C LEU A 90 6.77 5.06 -1.27
N VAL A 91 7.26 6.30 -1.14
CA VAL A 91 6.68 7.46 -1.82
C VAL A 91 6.71 7.29 -3.33
N ILE A 92 7.87 6.95 -3.90
CA ILE A 92 8.04 6.71 -5.34
C ILE A 92 7.16 5.53 -5.79
N PHE A 93 7.14 4.44 -5.02
CA PHE A 93 6.30 3.28 -5.29
C PHE A 93 4.82 3.66 -5.45
N HIS A 94 4.28 4.49 -4.54
CA HIS A 94 2.89 4.90 -4.59
C HIS A 94 2.60 5.83 -5.76
N PHE A 95 3.49 6.78 -6.07
CA PHE A 95 3.31 7.62 -7.26
C PHE A 95 3.30 6.81 -8.55
N VAL A 96 4.21 5.84 -8.69
CA VAL A 96 4.28 4.96 -9.87
C VAL A 96 3.05 4.07 -9.98
N THR A 97 2.61 3.43 -8.90
CA THR A 97 1.45 2.53 -8.93
C THR A 97 0.14 3.29 -9.14
N ILE A 98 -0.07 4.44 -8.47
CA ILE A 98 -1.24 5.29 -8.72
C ILE A 98 -1.23 5.78 -10.18
N GLY A 99 -0.11 6.34 -10.64
CA GLY A 99 0.02 6.86 -11.99
C GLY A 99 -0.25 5.80 -13.06
N THR A 100 0.30 4.61 -12.88
CA THR A 100 0.06 3.46 -13.78
C THR A 100 -1.41 3.05 -13.77
N TYR A 101 -2.03 2.95 -12.60
CA TYR A 101 -3.46 2.63 -12.48
C TYR A 101 -4.34 3.65 -13.22
N LEU A 102 -4.14 4.94 -12.96
CA LEU A 102 -4.91 6.02 -13.60
C LEU A 102 -4.69 6.06 -15.11
N GLY A 103 -3.44 5.90 -15.57
CA GLY A 103 -3.12 5.83 -17.00
C GLY A 103 -3.81 4.65 -17.69
N LEU A 104 -3.82 3.47 -17.08
CA LEU A 104 -4.54 2.31 -17.60
C LEU A 104 -6.06 2.51 -17.62
N VAL A 105 -6.63 3.19 -16.61
CA VAL A 105 -8.06 3.53 -16.58
C VAL A 105 -8.39 4.49 -17.71
N ALA A 106 -7.63 5.58 -17.86
CA ALA A 106 -7.83 6.55 -18.94
C ALA A 106 -7.73 5.90 -20.32
N TYR A 107 -6.67 5.11 -20.56
CA TYR A 107 -6.49 4.36 -21.80
C TYR A 107 -7.67 3.43 -22.10
N SER A 108 -8.18 2.72 -21.09
CA SER A 108 -9.31 1.81 -21.27
C SER A 108 -10.60 2.54 -21.69
N ARG A 109 -10.83 3.76 -21.18
CA ARG A 109 -12.00 4.57 -21.52
C ARG A 109 -11.93 5.10 -22.96
N LEU A 110 -10.75 5.54 -23.40
CA LEU A 110 -10.54 6.05 -24.77
C LEU A 110 -10.71 4.98 -25.85
N ARG A 111 -10.52 3.71 -25.52
CA ARG A 111 -10.70 2.59 -26.47
C ARG A 111 -12.16 2.17 -26.63
N THR A 112 -13.03 2.55 -25.68
CA THR A 112 -14.45 2.17 -25.66
C THR A 112 -15.39 3.27 -26.16
N SER A 113 -14.87 4.47 -26.43
CA SER A 113 -15.54 5.59 -27.09
C SER A 113 -15.30 5.56 -28.59
#